data_AF-A0A7Z9IEH6-F1
#
_entry.id   AF-A0A7Z9IEH6-F1
#
_cell.length_a   1.000
_cell.length_b   1.000
_cell.length_c   1.000
_cell.angle_alpha   90.00
_cell.angle_beta   90.00
_cell.angle_gamma   90.00
#
_symmetry.space_group_name_H-M   'P 1'
#
loop_
_entity.id
_entity.type
_entity.pdbx_description
1 polymer ?
#
loop_
_entity_poly.entity_id
_entity_poly.type
_entity_poly.pdbx_seq_one_letter_code
_entity_poly.pdbx_strand_id
1 'polypeptide(L)'
;MAKKRRRRKGNRSSDGGMSTMSLKPGEVPSDEELEAEASSLDTKLTAAAQKKYEKAKKEGFNLSSLQHMKSKDLGEVAKKEKVGNWAEMPRQKLVFEILKAQATRQGLMIGEGTLEIMADGYG
;
A
#
# COMPACT_ATOMS: atom_id res chain seq x y z
N MET A 1 -62.15 -8.01 23.14
CA MET A 1 -61.86 -7.30 21.87
C MET A 1 -60.35 -7.26 21.66
N ALA A 2 -59.81 -7.96 20.66
CA ALA A 2 -58.36 -8.07 20.41
C ALA A 2 -57.98 -7.44 19.06
N LYS A 3 -57.13 -6.42 19.05
CA LYS A 3 -56.65 -5.72 17.84
C LYS A 3 -55.37 -6.37 17.32
N LYS A 4 -55.51 -7.20 16.29
CA LYS A 4 -54.44 -7.90 15.56
C LYS A 4 -53.60 -6.89 14.76
N ARG A 5 -52.41 -6.53 15.25
CA ARG A 5 -51.46 -5.64 14.55
C ARG A 5 -50.78 -6.41 13.41
N ARG A 6 -51.06 -6.01 12.15
CA ARG A 6 -50.41 -6.55 10.94
C ARG A 6 -48.93 -6.15 10.92
N ARG A 7 -48.02 -7.12 10.99
CA ARG A 7 -46.60 -6.91 10.64
C ARG A 7 -46.49 -6.74 9.13
N ARG A 8 -46.07 -5.56 8.66
CA ARG A 8 -45.57 -5.37 7.29
C ARG A 8 -44.14 -5.89 7.23
N LYS A 9 -43.93 -6.90 6.38
CA LYS A 9 -42.63 -7.45 5.98
C LYS A 9 -41.98 -6.44 5.02
N GLY A 10 -41.00 -5.70 5.51
CA GLY A 10 -40.15 -4.83 4.70
C GLY A 10 -38.89 -5.58 4.29
N ASN A 11 -38.85 -6.01 3.03
CA ASN A 11 -37.64 -6.48 2.36
C ASN A 11 -36.89 -5.26 1.82
N ARG A 12 -35.69 -4.97 2.33
CA ARG A 12 -34.70 -4.12 1.65
C ARG A 12 -33.32 -4.71 1.82
N SER A 13 -32.87 -5.32 0.74
CA SER A 13 -31.51 -5.73 0.46
C SER A 13 -30.61 -4.52 0.24
N SER A 14 -29.32 -4.71 0.51
CA SER A 14 -28.17 -4.04 -0.11
C SER A 14 -27.99 -2.55 0.19
N ASP A 15 -26.96 -2.21 0.97
CA ASP A 15 -25.77 -1.53 0.41
C ASP A 15 -24.62 -1.51 1.43
N GLY A 16 -23.41 -1.80 0.97
CA GLY A 16 -22.19 -1.93 1.77
C GLY A 16 -21.64 -0.59 2.25
N GLY A 17 -22.42 0.17 3.01
CA GLY A 17 -22.00 1.40 3.66
C GLY A 17 -21.27 1.09 4.98
N MET A 18 -20.13 1.76 5.19
CA MET A 18 -19.42 1.86 6.47
C MET A 18 -20.41 1.88 7.63
N SER A 19 -20.19 1.02 8.64
CA SER A 19 -21.00 0.96 9.85
C SER A 19 -20.84 2.29 10.60
N THR A 20 -21.70 3.25 10.27
CA THR A 20 -21.78 4.53 10.97
C THR A 20 -22.55 4.26 12.25
N MET A 21 -21.81 4.18 13.36
CA MET A 21 -22.39 4.04 14.70
C MET A 21 -23.41 5.16 14.90
N SER A 22 -24.68 4.79 15.07
CA SER A 22 -25.76 5.73 15.40
C SER A 22 -25.72 6.02 16.90
N LEU A 23 -24.75 6.82 17.34
CA LEU A 23 -24.66 7.26 18.74
C LEU A 23 -25.80 8.25 19.05
N LYS A 24 -26.45 8.11 20.21
CA LYS A 24 -27.43 9.12 20.62
C LYS A 24 -26.71 10.42 20.96
N PRO A 25 -27.28 11.60 20.64
CA PRO A 25 -26.67 12.88 21.00
C PRO A 25 -26.38 12.94 22.52
N GLY A 26 -25.10 13.04 22.89
CA GLY A 26 -24.65 13.14 24.27
C GLY A 26 -24.11 11.85 24.91
N GLU A 27 -24.15 10.71 24.23
CA GLU A 27 -23.45 9.49 24.67
C GLU A 27 -21.99 9.53 24.17
N VAL A 28 -21.04 9.43 25.11
CA VAL A 28 -19.61 9.26 24.81
C VAL A 28 -19.36 7.76 24.65
N PRO A 29 -18.68 7.31 23.58
CA PRO A 29 -18.27 5.91 23.44
C PRO A 29 -17.52 5.45 24.70
N SER A 30 -17.72 4.21 25.11
CA SER A 30 -16.94 3.66 26.22
C SER A 30 -15.47 3.48 25.82
N ASP A 31 -14.54 3.61 26.78
CA ASP A 31 -13.10 3.46 26.53
C ASP A 31 -12.77 2.13 25.84
N GLU A 32 -13.50 1.05 26.18
CA GLU A 32 -13.34 -0.28 25.60
C GLU A 32 -13.79 -0.35 24.11
N GLU A 33 -14.85 0.38 23.74
CA GLU A 33 -15.32 0.49 22.36
C GLU A 33 -14.39 1.34 21.49
N LEU A 34 -13.83 2.40 22.06
CA LEU A 34 -12.86 3.29 21.41
C LEU A 34 -11.55 2.54 21.10
N GLU A 35 -11.09 1.70 22.02
CA GLU A 35 -9.89 0.89 21.87
C GLU A 35 -10.07 -0.28 20.88
N ALA A 36 -11.27 -0.87 20.84
CA ALA A 36 -11.64 -1.86 19.81
C ALA A 36 -11.72 -1.24 18.40
N GLU A 37 -12.21 -0.01 18.28
CA GLU A 37 -12.25 0.69 17.00
C GLU A 37 -10.83 1.04 16.51
N ALA A 38 -10.00 1.61 17.39
CA ALA A 38 -8.61 1.96 17.10
C ALA A 38 -7.77 0.75 16.64
N SER A 39 -7.86 -0.38 17.35
CA SER A 39 -7.16 -1.62 16.96
C SER A 39 -7.64 -2.18 15.62
N SER A 40 -8.94 -2.05 15.31
CA SER A 40 -9.49 -2.44 14.01
C SER A 40 -9.02 -1.54 12.87
N LEU A 41 -8.72 -0.26 13.14
CA LEU A 41 -8.21 0.68 12.16
C LEU A 41 -6.72 0.43 11.90
N ASP A 42 -5.92 0.18 12.94
CA ASP A 42 -4.50 -0.12 12.80
C ASP A 42 -4.23 -1.40 12.02
N THR A 43 -5.00 -2.48 12.28
CA THR A 43 -4.89 -3.74 11.52
C THR A 43 -5.28 -3.57 10.05
N LYS A 44 -6.28 -2.74 9.75
CA LYS A 44 -6.69 -2.43 8.37
C LYS A 44 -5.67 -1.53 7.66
N LEU A 45 -5.11 -0.54 8.35
CA LEU A 45 -4.09 0.37 7.81
C LEU A 45 -2.79 -0.39 7.53
N THR A 46 -2.35 -1.25 8.45
CA THR A 46 -1.18 -2.10 8.27
C THR A 46 -1.39 -3.13 7.17
N ALA A 47 -2.53 -3.81 7.09
CA ALA A 47 -2.82 -4.75 6.01
C ALA A 47 -2.96 -4.07 4.64
N ALA A 48 -3.57 -2.88 4.57
CA ALA A 48 -3.66 -2.10 3.34
C ALA A 48 -2.30 -1.53 2.91
N ALA A 49 -1.47 -1.07 3.86
CA ALA A 49 -0.11 -0.63 3.61
C ALA A 49 0.78 -1.79 3.15
N GLN A 50 0.71 -2.94 3.82
CA GLN A 50 1.41 -4.17 3.43
C GLN A 50 0.95 -4.67 2.06
N LYS A 51 -0.34 -4.64 1.75
CA LYS A 51 -0.85 -5.05 0.43
C LYS A 51 -0.42 -4.10 -0.68
N LYS A 52 -0.34 -2.79 -0.42
CA LYS A 52 0.23 -1.80 -1.34
C LYS A 52 1.75 -2.01 -1.51
N TYR A 53 2.46 -2.28 -0.42
CA TYR A 53 3.90 -2.55 -0.42
C TYR A 53 4.25 -3.85 -1.16
N GLU A 54 3.52 -4.93 -0.90
CA GLU A 54 3.68 -6.22 -1.59
C GLU A 54 3.31 -6.13 -3.07
N LYS A 55 2.29 -5.33 -3.41
CA LYS A 55 1.93 -5.07 -4.81
C LYS A 55 3.00 -4.24 -5.52
N ALA A 56 3.52 -3.20 -4.87
CA ALA A 56 4.64 -2.40 -5.38
C ALA A 56 5.91 -3.25 -5.57
N LYS A 57 6.23 -4.11 -4.60
CA LYS A 57 7.34 -5.07 -4.67
C LYS A 57 7.17 -6.11 -5.76
N LYS A 58 5.93 -6.54 -6.07
CA LYS A 58 5.63 -7.49 -7.15
C LYS A 58 5.52 -6.85 -8.53
N GLU A 59 5.13 -5.58 -8.63
CA GLU A 59 4.96 -4.87 -9.91
C GLU A 59 6.25 -4.18 -10.39
N GLY A 60 7.29 -4.10 -9.56
CA GLY A 60 8.61 -3.54 -9.92
C GLY A 60 9.61 -4.60 -10.40
N PHE A 61 10.64 -4.17 -11.12
CA PHE A 61 11.78 -5.05 -11.41
C PHE A 61 12.75 -5.06 -10.24
N ASN A 62 13.25 -6.24 -9.86
CA ASN A 62 14.29 -6.36 -8.84
C ASN A 62 15.65 -5.92 -9.40
N LEU A 63 16.52 -5.42 -8.51
CA LEU A 63 17.88 -5.02 -8.86
C LEU A 63 18.64 -6.13 -9.63
N SER A 64 18.60 -7.36 -9.11
CA SER A 64 19.23 -8.51 -9.77
C SER A 64 18.63 -8.77 -11.15
N SER A 65 17.30 -8.69 -11.30
CA SER A 65 16.63 -8.86 -12.60
C SER A 65 17.10 -7.82 -13.62
N LEU A 66 17.15 -6.53 -13.23
CA LEU A 66 17.66 -5.45 -14.10
C LEU A 66 19.15 -5.62 -14.44
N GLN A 67 19.95 -6.09 -13.49
CA GLN A 67 21.38 -6.40 -13.70
C GLN A 67 21.63 -7.64 -14.57
N HIS A 68 20.66 -8.51 -14.78
CA HIS A 68 20.76 -9.67 -15.68
C HIS A 68 20.07 -9.45 -17.03
N MET A 69 19.25 -8.41 -17.19
CA MET A 69 18.60 -8.06 -18.45
C MET A 69 19.60 -7.62 -19.53
N LYS A 70 19.25 -7.88 -20.80
CA LYS A 70 20.02 -7.43 -21.96
C LYS A 70 19.86 -5.92 -22.14
N SER A 71 20.85 -5.26 -22.73
CA SER A 71 20.84 -3.79 -22.92
C SER A 71 19.64 -3.29 -23.72
N LYS A 72 19.10 -4.10 -24.64
CA LYS A 72 17.88 -3.77 -25.41
C LYS A 72 16.65 -3.70 -24.49
N ASP A 73 16.43 -4.74 -23.70
CA ASP A 73 15.31 -4.83 -22.75
C ASP A 73 15.41 -3.72 -21.69
N LEU A 74 16.63 -3.43 -21.23
CA LEU A 74 16.89 -2.35 -20.29
C LEU A 74 16.50 -0.98 -20.85
N GLY A 75 16.76 -0.74 -22.14
CA GLY A 75 16.34 0.47 -22.84
C GLY A 75 14.82 0.57 -23.01
N GLU A 76 14.12 -0.55 -23.21
CA GLU A 76 12.65 -0.56 -23.25
C GLU A 76 12.04 -0.21 -21.88
N VAL A 77 12.60 -0.77 -20.81
CA VAL A 77 12.17 -0.44 -19.44
C VAL A 77 12.48 1.03 -19.13
N ALA A 78 13.65 1.53 -19.50
CA ALA A 78 14.01 2.94 -19.33
C ALA A 78 13.02 3.89 -20.01
N LYS A 79 12.57 3.55 -21.23
CA LYS A 79 11.54 4.32 -21.95
C LYS A 79 10.19 4.29 -21.24
N LYS A 80 9.77 3.13 -20.73
CA LYS A 80 8.51 2.97 -19.97
C LYS A 80 8.51 3.81 -18.69
N GLU A 81 9.64 3.85 -18.00
CA GLU A 81 9.82 4.62 -16.77
C GLU A 81 10.23 6.08 -17.01
N LYS A 82 10.30 6.53 -18.29
CA LYS A 82 10.66 7.89 -18.71
C LYS A 82 12.04 8.37 -18.21
N VAL A 83 13.00 7.46 -18.11
CA VAL A 83 14.39 7.78 -17.79
C VAL A 83 15.03 8.48 -18.98
N GLY A 84 15.52 9.72 -18.79
CA GLY A 84 16.20 10.49 -19.83
C GLY A 84 17.63 10.01 -20.10
N ASN A 85 18.15 10.30 -21.30
CA ASN A 85 19.55 10.05 -21.71
C ASN A 85 20.10 8.64 -21.39
N TRP A 86 19.23 7.62 -21.38
CA TRP A 86 19.60 6.24 -21.05
C TRP A 86 20.64 5.63 -21.99
N ALA A 87 20.73 6.11 -23.24
CA ALA A 87 21.67 5.61 -24.25
C ALA A 87 23.14 6.01 -24.00
N GLU A 88 23.37 7.12 -23.29
CA GLU A 88 24.71 7.64 -22.97
C GLU A 88 25.18 7.20 -21.56
N MET A 89 24.30 6.56 -20.80
CA MET A 89 24.53 6.24 -19.40
C MET A 89 25.19 4.86 -19.23
N PRO A 90 26.19 4.72 -18.32
CA PRO A 90 26.72 3.41 -17.95
C PRO A 90 25.62 2.50 -17.41
N ARG A 91 25.72 1.20 -17.69
CA ARG A 91 24.70 0.20 -17.32
C ARG A 91 24.29 0.26 -15.85
N GLN A 92 25.26 0.38 -14.93
CA GLN A 92 24.99 0.48 -13.49
C GLN A 92 24.16 1.73 -13.15
N LYS A 93 24.51 2.88 -13.71
CA LYS A 93 23.75 4.12 -13.52
C LYS A 93 22.35 4.02 -14.11
N LEU A 94 22.21 3.40 -15.29
CA LEU A 94 20.90 3.19 -15.91
C LEU A 94 19.98 2.31 -15.07
N VAL A 95 20.50 1.20 -14.53
CA VAL A 95 19.74 0.33 -13.61
C VAL A 95 19.26 1.11 -12.39
N PHE A 96 20.11 1.97 -11.83
CA PHE A 96 19.76 2.79 -10.67
C PHE A 96 18.67 3.82 -10.98
N GLU A 97 18.77 4.53 -12.11
CA GLU A 97 17.74 5.49 -12.53
C GLU A 97 16.39 4.82 -12.81
N ILE A 98 16.38 3.61 -13.39
CA ILE A 98 15.15 2.83 -13.59
C ILE A 98 14.50 2.48 -12.26
N LEU A 99 15.30 1.98 -11.29
CA LEU A 99 14.80 1.67 -9.94
C LEU A 99 14.25 2.91 -9.24
N LYS A 100 14.94 4.04 -9.40
CA LYS A 100 14.54 5.32 -8.82
C LYS A 100 13.20 5.80 -9.38
N ALA A 101 13.03 5.75 -10.69
CA ALA A 101 11.78 6.10 -11.35
C ALA A 101 10.63 5.19 -10.89
N GLN A 102 10.88 3.89 -10.74
CA GLN A 102 9.88 2.92 -10.27
C GLN A 102 9.44 3.16 -8.82
N ALA A 103 10.40 3.35 -7.91
CA ALA A 103 10.11 3.64 -6.51
C ALA A 103 9.31 4.95 -6.37
N THR A 104 9.69 5.99 -7.14
CA THR A 104 8.94 7.26 -7.17
C THR A 104 7.50 7.07 -7.63
N ARG A 105 7.27 6.28 -8.70
CA ARG A 105 5.92 5.97 -9.19
C ARG A 105 5.07 5.21 -8.17
N GLN A 106 5.70 4.35 -7.37
CA GLN A 106 5.03 3.54 -6.35
C GLN A 106 4.85 4.29 -5.02
N GLY A 107 5.33 5.54 -4.92
CA GLY A 107 5.28 6.31 -3.67
C GLY A 107 6.20 5.73 -2.59
N LEU A 108 7.22 4.95 -2.97
CA LEU A 108 8.23 4.44 -2.07
C LEU A 108 9.32 5.50 -1.90
N MET A 109 9.69 5.77 -0.65
CA MET A 109 10.84 6.62 -0.35
C MET A 109 12.13 5.85 -0.61
N ILE A 110 13.09 6.49 -1.27
CA ILE A 110 14.45 5.94 -1.47
C ILE A 110 15.37 6.65 -0.49
N GLY A 111 15.98 5.87 0.41
CA GLY A 111 17.07 6.31 1.28
C GLY A 111 18.40 5.79 0.76
N GLU A 112 19.43 6.63 0.78
CA GLU A 112 20.83 6.22 0.59
C GLU A 112 21.52 6.30 1.96
N GLY A 113 22.35 5.30 2.28
CA GLY A 113 23.07 5.22 3.53
C GLY A 113 24.18 4.17 3.47
N THR A 114 25.16 4.30 4.35
CA THR A 114 26.18 3.26 4.55
C THR A 114 25.65 2.30 5.59
N LEU A 115 25.60 1.00 5.25
CA LEU A 115 25.21 -0.05 6.20
C LEU A 115 26.33 -0.21 7.23
N GLU A 116 26.05 0.12 8.49
CA GLU A 116 26.93 -0.19 9.61
C GLU A 116 26.29 -1.30 10.43
N ILE A 117 26.97 -2.45 10.48
CA ILE A 117 26.52 -3.59 11.27
C ILE A 117 27.01 -3.39 12.70
N MET A 118 26.08 -3.24 13.65
CA MET A 118 26.40 -3.17 15.08
C MET A 118 26.72 -4.56 15.64
N ALA A 119 27.38 -4.61 16.81
CA ALA A 119 27.80 -5.86 17.46
C ALA A 119 26.64 -6.83 17.73
N ASP A 120 25.43 -6.29 17.85
CA ASP A 120 24.19 -7.03 18.07
C ASP A 120 23.55 -7.59 16.78
N GLY A 121 24.16 -7.34 15.61
CA GLY A 121 23.78 -7.96 14.33
C GLY A 121 22.71 -7.23 13.51
N TYR A 122 22.35 -6.00 13.87
CA TYR A 122 21.48 -5.13 13.06
C TYR A 122 22.27 -4.02 12.34
N GLY A 123 21.74 -3.58 11.19
CA GLY A 123 22.26 -2.50 10.35
C GLY A 123 21.26 -2.10 9.27
#